data_AF-M5SY50-F1
#
_entry.id   AF-M5SY50-F1
#
_cell.length_a   1.000
_cell.length_b   1.000
_cell.length_c   1.000
_cell.angle_alpha   90.00
_cell.angle_beta   90.00
_cell.angle_gamma   90.00
#
_symmetry.space_group_name_H-M   'P 1'
#
loop_
_entity.id
_entity.type
_entity.pdbx_description
1 polymer ?
#
loop_
_entity_poly.entity_id
_entity_poly.type
_entity_poly.pdbx_seq_one_letter_code
_entity_poly.pdbx_strand_id
1 'polypeptide(L)'
;MEIPAPLVQNSEPLPRLLSPWRILCSSNWLRRVNEPLDEKELDQIRWSIRRGSPLGQSTWVESIARRLDLESTLRPRGRPKKKQPRQRKES
;
A
#
# COMPACT_ATOMS: atom_id res chain seq x y z
N MET A 1 -5.09 26.32 -6.88
CA MET A 1 -5.54 24.93 -6.62
C MET A 1 -6.07 24.91 -5.21
N GLU A 2 -7.37 25.20 -5.06
CA GLU A 2 -8.04 25.15 -3.78
C GLU A 2 -8.22 23.69 -3.38
N ILE A 3 -7.70 23.33 -2.21
CA ILE A 3 -8.04 22.06 -1.55
C ILE A 3 -9.51 22.22 -1.17
N PRO A 4 -10.45 21.42 -1.72
CA PRO A 4 -11.84 21.54 -1.30
C PRO A 4 -11.93 21.25 0.19
N ALA A 5 -12.72 22.06 0.89
CA ALA A 5 -13.01 21.92 2.32
C ALA A 5 -13.33 20.45 2.64
N PRO A 6 -12.86 19.92 3.79
CA PRO A 6 -13.15 18.54 4.16
C PRO A 6 -14.65 18.35 4.13
N LEU A 7 -15.10 17.33 3.40
CA LEU A 7 -16.49 16.94 3.33
C LEU A 7 -17.01 16.84 4.77
N VAL A 8 -17.80 17.85 5.18
CA VAL A 8 -18.52 17.82 6.44
C VAL A 8 -19.47 16.64 6.29
N GLN A 9 -19.11 15.50 6.89
CA GLN A 9 -19.98 14.35 6.97
C GLN A 9 -21.26 14.84 7.65
N ASN A 10 -22.30 14.94 6.84
CA ASN A 10 -23.62 15.44 7.20
C ASN A 10 -23.99 15.03 8.63
N SER A 11 -24.29 16.02 9.46
CA SER A 11 -24.69 15.89 10.86
C SER A 11 -26.12 15.35 10.98
N GLU A 12 -26.43 14.28 10.27
CA GLU A 12 -27.58 13.44 10.60
C GLU A 12 -27.17 12.57 11.80
N PRO A 13 -28.02 12.41 12.83
CA PRO A 13 -27.71 11.51 13.93
C PRO A 13 -27.47 10.13 13.36
N LEU A 14 -26.20 9.69 13.32
CA LEU A 14 -25.80 8.43 12.73
C LEU A 14 -26.75 7.36 13.29
N PRO A 15 -27.55 6.69 12.43
CA PRO A 15 -28.35 5.56 12.90
C PRO A 15 -27.38 4.60 13.60
N ARG A 16 -27.83 3.98 14.70
CA ARG A 16 -27.02 3.16 15.61
C ARG A 16 -26.63 1.82 14.94
N LEU A 17 -26.05 1.89 13.75
CA LEU A 17 -25.61 0.83 12.85
C LEU A 17 -24.21 0.34 13.22
N LEU A 18 -23.40 1.20 13.82
CA LEU A 18 -22.02 0.89 14.18
C LEU A 18 -21.94 0.52 15.65
N SER A 19 -21.35 -0.65 15.93
CA SER A 19 -20.94 -1.00 17.29
C SER A 19 -19.87 -0.03 17.79
N PRO A 20 -19.81 0.26 19.10
CA PRO A 20 -18.71 1.02 19.67
C PRO A 20 -17.35 0.41 19.30
N TRP A 21 -16.33 1.27 19.21
CA TRP A 21 -14.97 0.81 18.96
C TRP A 21 -14.51 -0.13 20.09
N ARG A 22 -13.97 -1.30 19.72
CA ARG A 22 -13.41 -2.27 20.70
C ARG A 22 -12.17 -1.74 21.41
N ILE A 23 -11.53 -0.73 20.84
CA ILE A 23 -10.32 -0.06 21.35
C ILE A 23 -10.59 1.45 21.27
N LEU A 24 -10.05 2.22 22.21
CA LEU A 24 -10.17 3.68 22.18
C LEU A 24 -9.65 4.23 20.85
N CYS A 25 -10.51 4.98 20.16
CA CYS A 25 -10.12 5.68 18.95
C CYS A 25 -9.16 6.81 19.31
N SER A 26 -8.04 6.91 18.60
CA SER A 26 -7.08 8.00 18.81
C SER A 26 -7.76 9.35 18.53
N SER A 27 -7.50 10.35 19.38
CA SER A 27 -8.06 11.70 19.21
C SER A 27 -7.70 12.34 17.85
N ASN A 28 -6.59 11.94 17.25
CA ASN A 28 -6.13 12.43 15.94
C ASN A 28 -6.51 11.51 14.77
N TRP A 29 -7.40 10.53 14.97
CA TRP A 29 -7.79 9.56 13.95
C TRP A 29 -8.33 10.21 12.67
N LEU A 30 -9.28 11.14 12.82
CA LEU A 30 -9.90 11.81 11.67
C LEU A 30 -8.87 12.58 10.83
N ARG A 31 -7.93 13.26 11.49
CA ARG A 31 -6.85 13.97 10.81
C ARG A 31 -5.95 12.99 10.04
N ARG A 32 -5.56 11.89 10.68
CA ARG A 32 -4.69 10.87 10.08
C ARG A 32 -5.32 10.19 8.86
N VAL A 33 -6.61 9.90 8.88
CA VAL A 33 -7.32 9.25 7.76
C VAL A 33 -7.49 10.20 6.57
N ASN A 34 -7.64 11.50 6.84
CA ASN A 34 -7.79 12.53 5.80
C ASN A 34 -6.45 13.11 5.32
N GLU A 35 -5.32 12.66 5.88
CA GLU A 35 -4.00 13.10 5.44
C GLU A 35 -3.71 12.52 4.04
N PRO A 36 -3.31 13.36 3.07
CA PRO A 36 -3.00 12.88 1.73
C PRO A 36 -1.75 11.98 1.76
N LEU A 37 -1.79 10.91 0.98
CA LEU A 37 -0.63 10.01 0.77
C LEU A 37 0.42 10.68 -0.13
N ASP A 38 1.69 10.34 0.09
CA ASP A 38 2.77 10.75 -0.82
C ASP A 38 2.68 10.01 -2.17
N GLU A 39 3.25 10.58 -3.23
CA GLU A 39 3.20 9.97 -4.58
C GLU A 39 3.84 8.58 -4.58
N LYS A 40 4.91 8.38 -3.80
CA LYS A 40 5.56 7.08 -3.64
C LYS A 40 4.64 6.02 -3.03
N GLU A 41 3.85 6.42 -2.03
CA GLU A 41 2.90 5.53 -1.37
C GLU A 41 1.75 5.19 -2.31
N LEU A 42 1.24 6.18 -3.04
CA LEU A 42 0.23 5.99 -4.07
C LEU A 42 0.70 5.04 -5.16
N ASP A 43 1.93 5.20 -5.66
CA ASP A 43 2.52 4.32 -6.66
C ASP A 43 2.68 2.89 -6.14
N GLN A 44 3.06 2.72 -4.88
CA GLN A 44 3.15 1.40 -4.25
C GLN A 44 1.77 0.72 -4.16
N ILE A 45 0.71 1.48 -3.81
CA ILE A 45 -0.67 0.98 -3.77
C ILE A 45 -1.14 0.58 -5.18
N ARG A 46 -0.97 1.48 -6.16
CA ARG A 46 -1.33 1.23 -7.57
C ARG A 46 -0.60 0.00 -8.11
N TRP A 47 0.69 -0.14 -7.80
CA TRP A 47 1.48 -1.29 -8.17
C TRP A 47 0.94 -2.57 -7.54
N SER A 48 0.63 -2.54 -6.24
CA SER A 48 0.09 -3.70 -5.50
C SER A 48 -1.25 -4.17 -6.08
N ILE A 49 -2.15 -3.23 -6.39
CA ILE A 49 -3.42 -3.51 -7.07
C ILE A 49 -3.17 -4.13 -8.45
N ARG A 50 -2.29 -3.53 -9.26
CA ARG A 50 -2.04 -3.97 -10.63
C ARG A 50 -1.35 -5.33 -10.71
N ARG A 51 -0.46 -5.64 -9.74
CA ARG A 51 0.32 -6.88 -9.71
C ARG A 51 -0.36 -7.98 -8.90
N GLY A 52 -1.32 -7.65 -8.04
CA GLY A 52 -1.84 -8.58 -7.04
C GLY A 52 -0.81 -8.92 -5.97
N SER A 53 0.15 -8.03 -5.70
CA SER A 53 1.20 -8.23 -4.71
C SER A 53 0.81 -7.68 -3.34
N PRO A 54 1.36 -8.23 -2.24
CA PRO A 54 1.16 -7.69 -0.91
C PRO A 54 1.71 -6.25 -0.77
N LEU A 55 0.99 -5.41 -0.01
CA LEU A 55 1.41 -4.03 0.31
C LEU A 55 2.05 -3.98 1.71
N GLY A 56 3.25 -3.43 1.83
CA GLY A 56 3.91 -3.25 3.13
C GLY A 56 5.42 -3.12 3.02
N GLN A 57 6.09 -3.35 4.15
CA GLN A 57 7.56 -3.38 4.22
C GLN A 57 8.12 -4.54 3.39
N SER A 58 9.23 -4.33 2.70
CA SER A 58 9.81 -5.31 1.76
C SER A 58 10.02 -6.70 2.38
N THR A 59 10.55 -6.76 3.59
CA THR A 59 10.77 -8.01 4.34
C THR A 59 9.47 -8.77 4.60
N TRP A 60 8.41 -8.04 4.98
CA TRP A 60 7.09 -8.63 5.19
C TRP A 60 6.46 -9.07 3.87
N VAL A 61 6.55 -8.25 2.83
CA VAL A 61 6.04 -8.54 1.48
C VAL A 61 6.66 -9.82 0.92
N GLU A 62 7.97 -9.98 1.02
CA GLU A 62 8.66 -11.20 0.59
C GLU A 62 8.21 -12.42 1.41
N SER A 63 8.07 -12.27 2.72
CA SER A 63 7.64 -13.36 3.60
C SER A 63 6.21 -13.83 3.30
N ILE A 64 5.29 -12.89 3.06
CA ILE A 64 3.88 -13.17 2.75
C ILE A 64 3.73 -13.66 1.32
N ALA A 65 4.46 -13.10 0.37
CA ALA A 65 4.45 -13.60 -1.00
C ALA A 65 4.90 -15.05 -1.06
N ARG A 66 5.90 -15.47 -0.28
CA ARG A 66 6.29 -16.88 -0.18
C ARG A 66 5.22 -17.74 0.47
N ARG A 67 4.62 -17.28 1.57
CA ARG A 67 3.57 -18.03 2.30
C ARG A 67 2.29 -18.24 1.49
N LEU A 68 1.98 -17.30 0.60
CA LEU A 68 0.77 -17.33 -0.25
C LEU A 68 1.07 -17.80 -1.69
N ASP A 69 2.29 -18.23 -1.98
CA ASP A 69 2.74 -18.60 -3.34
C ASP A 69 2.55 -17.50 -4.41
N LEU A 70 2.67 -16.23 -3.98
CA LEU A 70 2.56 -15.02 -4.81
C LEU A 70 3.94 -14.47 -5.23
N GLU A 71 5.03 -15.24 -5.11
CA GLU A 71 6.37 -14.75 -5.50
C GLU A 71 6.44 -14.28 -6.96
N SER A 72 5.58 -14.84 -7.83
CA SER A 72 5.47 -14.46 -9.24
C SER A 72 4.97 -13.02 -9.46
N THR A 73 4.21 -12.45 -8.51
CA THR A 73 3.70 -11.08 -8.60
C THR A 73 4.80 -10.04 -8.35
N LEU A 74 5.87 -10.43 -7.63
CA LEU A 74 7.02 -9.56 -7.34
C LEU A 74 8.01 -9.49 -8.50
N ARG A 75 8.10 -10.54 -9.32
CA ARG A 75 9.04 -10.62 -10.45
C ARG A 75 8.58 -9.74 -11.62
N PRO A 76 9.50 -9.20 -12.45
CA PRO A 76 9.11 -8.46 -13.65
C PRO A 76 8.34 -9.36 -14.62
N ARG A 77 7.35 -8.80 -15.33
CA ARG A 77 6.58 -9.54 -16.32
C ARG A 77 7.41 -9.85 -17.57
N GLY A 78 7.11 -10.98 -18.20
CA GLY A 78 7.71 -11.40 -19.46
C GLY A 78 8.90 -12.32 -19.28
N ARG A 79 9.63 -12.54 -20.38
CA ARG A 79 10.77 -13.46 -20.40
C ARG A 79 11.90 -12.92 -19.52
N PRO A 80 12.51 -13.74 -18.66
CA PRO A 80 13.71 -13.35 -17.91
C PRO A 80 14.80 -12.81 -18.85
N LYS A 81 15.38 -11.66 -18.48
CA LYS A 81 16.48 -11.05 -19.24
C LYS A 81 17.71 -11.97 -19.19
N LYS A 82 18.43 -12.09 -20.31
CA LYS A 82 19.74 -12.76 -20.33
C LYS A 82 20.69 -12.03 -19.37
N LYS A 83 21.28 -12.75 -18.42
CA LYS A 83 22.31 -12.20 -17.54
C LYS A 83 23.53 -11.86 -18.40
N GLN A 84 24.01 -10.62 -18.36
CA GLN A 84 25.28 -10.27 -18.99
C GLN A 84 26.40 -11.03 -18.26
N PRO A 85 27.37 -11.61 -18.97
CA PRO A 85 28.51 -12.25 -18.32
C PRO A 85 29.24 -11.22 -17.45
N ARG A 86 29.54 -11.61 -16.21
CA ARG A 86 30.33 -10.79 -15.28
C ARG A 86 31.68 -10.52 -15.95
N GLN A 87 31.97 -9.26 -16.30
CA GLN A 87 33.30 -8.87 -16.72
C GLN A 87 34.24 -9.07 -15.53
N ARG A 88 35.10 -10.07 -15.62
CA ARG A 88 36.25 -10.23 -14.73
C ARG A 88 37.18 -9.07 -15.05
N LYS A 89 37.34 -8.13 -14.11
CA LYS A 89 38.43 -7.16 -14.20
C LYS A 89 39.70 -7.92 -13.85
N GLU A 90 40.50 -8.31 -14.84
CA GLU A 90 41.89 -8.67 -14.62
C GLU A 90 42.67 -7.41 -14.21
N SER A 91 43.51 -7.55 -13.16
CA SER A 91 44.44 -6.53 -12.66
C SER A 91 45.79 -6.64 -13.34
#